data_AF-A0A660ZS64-F1
#
_entry.id   AF-A0A660ZS64-F1
#
_cell.length_a   1.000
_cell.length_b   1.000
_cell.length_c   1.000
_cell.angle_alpha   90.00
_cell.angle_beta   90.00
_cell.angle_gamma   90.00
#
_symmetry.space_group_name_H-M   'P 1'
#
loop_
_entity.id
_entity.type
_entity.pdbx_description
1 polymer ?
#
loop_
_entity_poly.entity_id
_entity_poly.type
_entity_poly.pdbx_seq_one_letter_code
_entity_poly.pdbx_strand_id
1 'polypeptide(L)'
;MDQMIIRIIGISLISLLLLSAVLYFFHYIPDDTFITLRYARNAVRGYGLVFNRGDKLEGYSNFLWLMILITAGKIGLPLIFSSRALSFLLTLGAIALTGVASNSTSLPSMNGFKKTLLVAFPPIALSATAPIGTWSLSGTEIPFFTVILLGAYISYVRERRLAALSLAALLGLVRPEGLVFFALFWLFAVAESNDRLKEVLSGAAILLAFYLPYALWKKSYFGSLLPNTFYAKRGPAGIMIGNGIKYTLEYLIGYGYLFIIGAAIIGRRLKEHKPLRLAFYIVIVHWATIISVGGDWMPHFRLLLPTLPFVLITASYALTQGIPDEAPRGKVKHVLAALLLTVLAAAPGTMNYDFFRTERVTVEAFANLGQSLREILPPNTVIACGSTGAIGYFTDLPILDILGLTDQHIAREGKVVSHQPGHMKTDGMYILNRKPSLLLLGNIQIHKGRMPESKLRIKIQEKEITDIPEFKKMYSYTEIPIGYGFYLSCYKRRDFFLPTDSPK
;
A
#
# COMPACT_ATOMS: atom_id res chain seq x y z
N MET A 1 9.77 26.70 -30.50
CA MET A 1 9.37 25.69 -29.48
C MET A 1 8.13 26.23 -28.78
N ASP A 2 6.99 25.56 -28.91
CA ASP A 2 5.70 26.07 -28.44
C ASP A 2 5.72 26.40 -26.93
N GLN A 3 5.10 27.51 -26.53
CA GLN A 3 5.00 27.89 -25.10
C GLN A 3 4.39 26.77 -24.23
N MET A 4 3.56 25.92 -24.82
CA MET A 4 3.01 24.73 -24.17
C MET A 4 4.11 23.72 -23.81
N ILE A 5 5.02 23.44 -24.75
CA ILE A 5 6.13 22.49 -24.56
C ILE A 5 7.05 22.99 -23.44
N ILE A 6 7.39 24.29 -23.44
CA ILE A 6 8.22 24.89 -22.38
C ILE A 6 7.57 24.72 -21.00
N ARG A 7 6.26 24.93 -20.89
CA ARG A 7 5.53 24.75 -19.61
C ARG A 7 5.54 23.29 -19.15
N ILE A 8 5.29 22.35 -20.06
CA ILE A 8 5.31 20.92 -19.75
C ILE A 8 6.71 20.49 -19.27
N ILE A 9 7.76 20.94 -19.95
CA ILE A 9 9.14 20.67 -19.57
C ILE A 9 9.42 21.26 -18.18
N GLY A 10 9.07 22.52 -17.93
CA GLY A 10 9.28 23.18 -16.65
C GLY A 10 8.57 22.46 -15.48
N ILE A 11 7.30 22.11 -15.64
CA ILE A 11 6.53 21.36 -14.64
C ILE A 11 7.18 20.00 -14.37
N SER A 12 7.61 19.32 -15.43
CA SER A 12 8.24 18.00 -15.33
C SER A 12 9.57 18.08 -14.60
N LEU A 13 10.43 19.05 -14.93
CA LEU A 13 11.73 19.24 -14.27
C LEU A 13 11.58 19.58 -12.79
N ILE A 14 10.66 20.48 -12.43
CA ILE A 14 10.41 20.83 -11.01
C ILE A 14 9.87 19.61 -10.25
N SER A 15 8.91 18.89 -10.84
CA SER A 15 8.34 17.68 -10.23
C SER A 15 9.41 16.61 -10.02
N LEU A 16 10.29 16.40 -11.02
CA LEU A 16 11.39 15.45 -10.92
C LEU A 16 12.42 15.87 -9.86
N LEU A 17 12.75 17.16 -9.76
CA LEU A 17 13.67 17.68 -8.76
C LEU A 17 13.12 17.46 -7.35
N LEU A 18 11.84 17.81 -7.13
CA LEU A 18 11.17 17.62 -5.83
C LEU A 18 11.05 16.14 -5.49
N LEU A 19 10.63 15.30 -6.44
CA LEU A 19 10.55 13.87 -6.23
C LEU A 19 11.92 13.28 -5.88
N SER A 20 12.99 13.71 -6.56
CA SER A 20 14.36 13.27 -6.25
C SER A 20 14.79 13.68 -4.85
N ALA A 21 14.48 14.92 -4.44
CA ALA A 21 14.75 15.40 -3.09
C ALA A 21 13.97 14.59 -2.03
N VAL A 22 12.69 14.31 -2.25
CA VAL A 22 11.88 13.49 -1.34
C VAL A 22 12.41 12.05 -1.32
N LEU A 23 12.73 11.45 -2.46
CA LEU A 23 13.26 10.09 -2.54
C LEU A 23 14.60 9.92 -1.83
N TYR A 24 15.41 10.96 -1.71
CA TYR A 24 16.64 10.91 -0.92
C TYR A 24 16.36 10.58 0.56
N PHE A 25 15.26 11.09 1.11
CA PHE A 25 14.84 10.85 2.50
C PHE A 25 13.87 9.68 2.63
N PHE A 26 12.93 9.53 1.68
CA PHE A 26 11.77 8.67 1.79
C PHE A 26 11.78 7.61 0.68
N HIS A 27 12.48 6.51 0.90
CA HIS A 27 12.36 5.31 0.07
C HIS A 27 12.70 4.05 0.89
N TYR A 28 11.95 2.96 0.68
CA TYR A 28 12.25 1.62 1.21
C TYR A 28 11.37 0.58 0.50
N ILE A 29 11.60 -0.70 0.76
CA ILE A 29 10.68 -1.78 0.40
C ILE A 29 10.07 -2.31 1.71
N PRO A 30 8.75 -2.29 1.89
CA PRO A 30 8.10 -2.86 3.08
C PRO A 30 8.14 -4.39 3.06
N ASP A 31 8.02 -5.00 4.24
CA ASP A 31 7.99 -6.47 4.39
C ASP A 31 6.89 -7.12 3.54
N ASP A 32 5.68 -6.52 3.50
CA ASP A 32 4.54 -6.98 2.70
C ASP A 32 4.85 -7.14 1.20
N THR A 33 5.76 -6.33 0.64
CA THR A 33 6.17 -6.47 -0.77
C THR A 33 6.76 -7.85 -1.00
N PHE A 34 7.59 -8.35 -0.07
CA PHE A 34 8.25 -9.63 -0.20
C PHE A 34 7.29 -10.82 -0.11
N ILE A 35 6.12 -10.67 0.52
CA ILE A 35 5.05 -11.66 0.44
C ILE A 35 4.64 -11.84 -1.02
N THR A 36 4.31 -10.74 -1.70
CA THR A 36 3.93 -10.77 -3.13
C THR A 36 5.07 -11.30 -4.00
N LEU A 37 6.32 -10.89 -3.74
CA LEU A 37 7.48 -11.38 -4.49
C LEU A 37 7.71 -12.89 -4.29
N ARG A 38 7.42 -13.45 -3.11
CA ARG A 38 7.53 -14.89 -2.87
C ARG A 38 6.48 -15.66 -3.66
N TYR A 39 5.22 -15.19 -3.70
CA TYR A 39 4.21 -15.75 -4.60
C TYR A 39 4.65 -15.70 -6.06
N ALA A 40 5.18 -14.55 -6.51
CA ALA A 40 5.64 -14.39 -7.88
C ALA A 40 6.79 -15.37 -8.22
N ARG A 41 7.78 -15.47 -7.32
CA ARG A 41 8.91 -16.39 -7.46
C ARG A 41 8.46 -17.85 -7.51
N ASN A 42 7.53 -18.24 -6.63
CA ASN A 42 7.04 -19.61 -6.59
C ASN A 42 6.27 -19.97 -7.85
N ALA A 43 5.47 -19.05 -8.39
CA ALA A 43 4.79 -19.24 -9.67
C ALA A 43 5.78 -19.36 -10.84
N VAL A 44 6.82 -18.51 -10.88
CA VAL A 44 7.88 -18.59 -11.91
C VAL A 44 8.65 -19.91 -11.83
N ARG A 45 8.87 -20.44 -10.62
CA ARG A 45 9.52 -21.74 -10.38
C ARG A 45 8.61 -22.96 -10.60
N GLY A 46 7.34 -22.76 -10.97
CA GLY A 46 6.40 -23.85 -11.21
C GLY A 46 5.73 -24.44 -9.96
N TYR A 47 5.91 -23.84 -8.78
CA TYR A 47 5.23 -24.27 -7.55
C TYR A 47 3.77 -23.77 -7.44
N GLY A 48 3.35 -22.91 -8.38
CA GLY A 48 2.03 -22.27 -8.36
C GLY A 48 1.98 -21.00 -7.51
N LEU A 49 0.78 -20.43 -7.38
CA LEU A 49 0.50 -19.25 -6.56
C LEU A 49 0.37 -19.65 -5.09
N VAL A 50 1.50 -19.87 -4.45
CA VAL A 50 1.59 -20.32 -3.06
C VAL A 50 2.67 -19.54 -2.31
N PHE A 51 2.48 -19.29 -1.01
CA PHE A 51 3.53 -18.72 -0.16
C PHE A 51 4.49 -19.83 0.30
N ASN A 52 3.95 -20.83 1.00
CA ASN A 52 4.64 -22.08 1.33
C ASN A 52 4.34 -23.13 0.25
N ARG A 53 5.34 -23.93 -0.13
CA ARG A 53 5.16 -24.95 -1.17
C ARG A 53 4.10 -25.98 -0.71
N GLY A 54 3.19 -26.33 -1.61
CA GLY A 54 2.08 -27.25 -1.33
C GLY A 54 0.86 -26.62 -0.67
N ASP A 55 0.95 -25.38 -0.17
CA ASP A 55 -0.14 -24.70 0.51
C ASP A 55 -0.84 -23.68 -0.40
N LYS A 56 -1.97 -24.08 -0.99
CA LYS A 56 -2.79 -23.25 -1.88
C LYS A 56 -3.67 -22.29 -1.08
N LEU A 57 -3.04 -21.25 -0.55
CA LEU A 57 -3.70 -20.18 0.18
C LEU A 57 -3.52 -18.84 -0.53
N GLU A 58 -4.57 -18.02 -0.60
CA GLU A 58 -4.51 -16.69 -1.20
C GLU A 58 -4.10 -15.66 -0.13
N GLY A 59 -2.81 -15.60 0.18
CA GLY A 59 -2.21 -14.67 1.15
C GLY A 59 -1.87 -13.29 0.59
N TYR A 60 -2.51 -12.87 -0.50
CA TYR A 60 -2.31 -11.57 -1.15
C TYR A 60 -3.66 -10.91 -1.49
N SER A 61 -3.64 -9.59 -1.72
CA SER A 61 -4.82 -8.82 -2.16
C SER A 61 -4.51 -7.88 -3.31
N ASN A 62 -3.52 -8.24 -4.12
CA ASN A 62 -3.02 -7.44 -5.23
C ASN A 62 -2.82 -8.27 -6.50
N PHE A 63 -3.85 -9.06 -6.86
CA PHE A 63 -3.78 -10.07 -7.92
C PHE A 63 -3.21 -9.53 -9.24
N LEU A 64 -3.72 -8.41 -9.74
CA LEU A 64 -3.24 -7.88 -11.02
C LEU A 64 -1.76 -7.45 -10.94
N TRP A 65 -1.34 -6.89 -9.81
CA TRP A 65 0.07 -6.55 -9.57
C TRP A 65 0.95 -7.81 -9.51
N LEU A 66 0.49 -8.86 -8.82
CA LEU A 66 1.17 -10.15 -8.78
C LEU A 66 1.33 -10.74 -10.20
N MET A 67 0.30 -10.66 -11.05
CA MET A 67 0.39 -11.14 -12.44
C MET A 67 1.44 -10.38 -13.27
N ILE A 68 1.53 -9.05 -13.07
CA ILE A 68 2.57 -8.23 -13.72
C ILE A 68 3.97 -8.68 -13.26
N LEU A 69 4.16 -8.91 -11.97
CA LEU A 69 5.44 -9.36 -11.42
C LEU A 69 5.82 -10.78 -11.88
N ILE A 70 4.85 -11.70 -11.95
CA ILE A 70 5.07 -13.03 -12.52
C ILE A 70 5.50 -12.93 -13.99
N THR A 71 4.86 -12.05 -14.75
CA THR A 71 5.22 -11.82 -16.16
C THR A 71 6.67 -11.33 -16.27
N ALA A 72 7.07 -10.36 -15.45
CA ALA A 72 8.46 -9.88 -15.39
C ALA A 72 9.45 -11.01 -15.03
N GLY A 73 9.11 -11.84 -14.05
CA GLY A 73 9.96 -12.97 -13.66
C GLY A 73 10.05 -14.07 -14.74
N LYS A 74 8.97 -14.34 -15.48
CA LYS A 74 8.95 -15.32 -16.58
C LYS A 74 9.85 -14.92 -17.75
N ILE A 75 10.00 -13.62 -18.01
CA ILE A 75 10.93 -13.11 -19.03
C ILE A 75 12.37 -12.91 -18.48
N GLY A 76 12.65 -13.42 -17.27
CA GLY A 76 13.99 -13.43 -16.68
C GLY A 76 14.40 -12.17 -15.93
N LEU A 77 13.50 -11.19 -15.71
CA LEU A 77 13.84 -9.98 -14.97
C LEU A 77 13.88 -10.23 -13.45
N PRO A 78 14.86 -9.67 -12.70
CA PRO A 78 14.92 -9.80 -11.25
C PRO A 78 13.71 -9.16 -10.56
N LEU A 79 12.91 -9.96 -9.83
CA LEU A 79 11.63 -9.55 -9.27
C LEU A 79 11.69 -8.30 -8.36
N ILE A 80 12.72 -8.19 -7.51
CA ILE A 80 12.90 -7.02 -6.63
C ILE A 80 13.17 -5.75 -7.45
N PHE A 81 14.01 -5.86 -8.48
CA PHE A 81 14.30 -4.73 -9.36
C PHE A 81 13.05 -4.33 -10.15
N SER A 82 12.37 -5.33 -10.75
CA SER A 82 11.15 -5.12 -11.52
C SER A 82 10.05 -4.45 -10.70
N SER A 83 9.80 -4.88 -9.46
CA SER A 83 8.76 -4.28 -8.62
C SER A 83 9.06 -2.81 -8.33
N ARG A 84 10.30 -2.48 -7.94
CA ARG A 84 10.70 -1.08 -7.67
C ARG A 84 10.64 -0.21 -8.92
N ALA A 85 11.19 -0.70 -10.03
CA ALA A 85 11.22 0.04 -11.28
C ALA A 85 9.80 0.33 -11.79
N LEU A 86 8.92 -0.67 -11.77
CA LEU A 86 7.52 -0.50 -12.17
C LEU A 86 6.76 0.45 -11.23
N SER A 87 6.90 0.32 -9.90
CA SER A 87 6.29 1.27 -8.96
C SER A 87 6.76 2.70 -9.24
N PHE A 88 8.05 2.91 -9.51
CA PHE A 88 8.60 4.23 -9.79
C PHE A 88 8.09 4.81 -11.11
N LEU A 89 8.09 4.03 -12.19
CA LEU A 89 7.54 4.44 -13.48
C LEU A 89 6.05 4.78 -13.38
N LEU A 90 5.29 4.01 -12.60
CA LEU A 90 3.89 4.28 -12.33
C LEU A 90 3.69 5.53 -11.45
N THR A 91 4.60 5.85 -10.54
CA THR A 91 4.59 7.15 -9.85
C THR A 91 4.74 8.29 -10.85
N LEU A 92 5.72 8.22 -11.76
CA LEU A 92 5.90 9.25 -12.78
C LEU A 92 4.62 9.41 -13.63
N GLY A 93 4.00 8.28 -13.97
CA GLY A 93 2.68 8.24 -14.59
C GLY A 93 1.59 8.92 -13.75
N ALA A 94 1.53 8.65 -12.45
CA ALA A 94 0.56 9.24 -11.54
C ALA A 94 0.74 10.76 -11.44
N ILE A 95 1.98 11.25 -11.35
CA ILE A 95 2.30 12.68 -11.34
C ILE A 95 1.85 13.32 -12.66
N ALA A 96 2.22 12.75 -13.81
CA ALA A 96 1.81 13.28 -15.11
C ALA A 96 0.28 13.29 -15.27
N LEU A 97 -0.40 12.19 -14.93
CA LEU A 97 -1.86 12.07 -15.01
C LEU A 97 -2.57 12.98 -14.01
N THR A 98 -1.94 13.35 -12.89
CA THR A 98 -2.49 14.35 -11.96
C THR A 98 -2.64 15.71 -12.64
N GLY A 99 -1.65 16.13 -13.44
CA GLY A 99 -1.76 17.34 -14.25
C GLY A 99 -2.87 17.26 -15.32
N VAL A 100 -3.00 16.11 -15.98
CA VAL A 100 -4.06 15.86 -16.98
C VAL A 100 -5.46 15.86 -16.34
N ALA A 101 -5.60 15.21 -15.18
CA ALA A 101 -6.83 15.20 -14.40
C ALA A 101 -7.19 16.60 -13.92
N SER A 102 -6.22 17.39 -13.47
CA SER A 102 -6.44 18.80 -13.09
C SER A 102 -6.90 19.64 -14.28
N ASN A 103 -6.24 19.50 -15.44
CA ASN A 103 -6.66 20.21 -16.66
C ASN A 103 -8.10 19.84 -17.08
N SER A 104 -8.56 18.64 -16.77
CA SER A 104 -9.94 18.20 -17.07
C SER A 104 -10.99 18.94 -16.22
N THR A 105 -10.57 19.70 -15.20
CA THR A 105 -11.41 20.63 -14.43
C THR A 105 -11.41 22.06 -14.97
N SER A 106 -10.60 22.37 -15.99
CA SER A 106 -10.49 23.73 -16.51
C SER A 106 -11.76 24.17 -17.22
N LEU A 107 -12.22 25.38 -16.94
CA LEU A 107 -13.29 26.02 -17.71
C LEU A 107 -12.76 26.54 -19.06
N PRO A 108 -13.59 26.61 -20.12
CA PRO A 108 -13.18 27.18 -21.41
C PRO A 108 -12.64 28.62 -21.30
N SER A 109 -13.14 29.39 -20.34
CA SER A 109 -12.70 30.76 -20.06
C SER A 109 -11.34 30.85 -19.36
N MET A 110 -10.83 29.75 -18.77
CA MET A 110 -9.55 29.76 -18.08
C MET A 110 -8.39 29.72 -19.08
N ASN A 111 -7.58 30.77 -19.08
CA ASN A 111 -6.40 30.88 -19.92
C ASN A 111 -5.18 31.41 -19.14
N GLY A 112 -4.06 31.59 -19.84
CA GLY A 112 -2.86 32.24 -19.29
C GLY A 112 -2.34 31.62 -17.98
N PHE A 113 -2.13 32.49 -16.98
CA PHE A 113 -1.57 32.10 -15.68
C PHE A 113 -2.51 31.22 -14.86
N LYS A 114 -3.84 31.49 -14.89
CA LYS A 114 -4.84 30.69 -14.16
C LYS A 114 -4.78 29.22 -14.58
N LYS A 115 -4.80 28.97 -15.89
CA LYS A 115 -4.71 27.61 -16.44
C LYS A 115 -3.36 26.95 -16.12
N THR A 116 -2.25 27.69 -16.22
CA THR A 116 -0.94 27.16 -15.84
C THR A 116 -0.91 26.75 -14.37
N LEU A 117 -1.42 27.59 -13.46
CA LEU A 117 -1.44 27.28 -12.04
C LEU A 117 -2.31 26.06 -11.73
N LEU A 118 -3.50 25.98 -12.36
CA LEU A 118 -4.41 24.84 -12.24
C LEU A 118 -3.71 23.52 -12.59
N VAL A 119 -2.95 23.50 -13.68
CA VAL A 119 -2.30 22.29 -14.20
C VAL A 119 -0.98 21.98 -13.51
N ALA A 120 -0.19 23.00 -13.17
CA ALA A 120 1.16 22.85 -12.64
C ALA A 120 1.17 22.52 -11.14
N PHE A 121 0.30 23.15 -10.34
CA PHE A 121 0.38 23.02 -8.89
C PHE A 121 0.16 21.57 -8.39
N PRO A 122 -0.88 20.83 -8.82
CA PRO A 122 -1.12 19.48 -8.30
C PRO A 122 0.04 18.49 -8.48
N PRO A 123 0.64 18.31 -9.68
CA PRO A 123 1.77 17.40 -9.83
C PRO A 123 3.03 17.85 -9.07
N ILE A 124 3.29 19.16 -8.99
CA ILE A 124 4.43 19.72 -8.24
C ILE A 124 4.25 19.46 -6.74
N ALA A 125 3.07 19.80 -6.20
CA ALA A 125 2.75 19.58 -4.79
C ALA A 125 2.77 18.09 -4.43
N LEU A 126 2.21 17.22 -5.30
CA LEU A 126 2.24 15.78 -5.11
C LEU A 126 3.67 15.27 -4.97
N SER A 127 4.56 15.71 -5.87
CA SER A 127 5.98 15.32 -5.93
C SER A 127 6.77 15.70 -4.67
N ALA A 128 6.29 16.68 -3.89
CA ALA A 128 6.92 17.13 -2.65
C ALA A 128 6.46 16.33 -1.40
N THR A 129 5.48 15.42 -1.53
CA THR A 129 4.89 14.74 -0.37
C THR A 129 5.65 13.47 0.05
N ALA A 130 5.84 13.25 1.35
CA ALA A 130 6.45 12.00 1.83
C ALA A 130 5.67 10.72 1.45
N PRO A 131 4.31 10.70 1.44
CA PRO A 131 3.55 9.59 0.89
C PRO A 131 3.98 9.20 -0.53
N ILE A 132 4.11 10.16 -1.46
CA ILE A 132 4.54 9.79 -2.81
C ILE A 132 5.96 9.21 -2.79
N GLY A 133 6.90 9.83 -2.07
CA GLY A 133 8.29 9.33 -2.01
C GLY A 133 8.38 7.92 -1.47
N THR A 134 7.81 7.71 -0.27
CA THR A 134 7.80 6.44 0.46
C THR A 134 7.30 5.29 -0.41
N TRP A 135 6.20 5.50 -1.13
CA TRP A 135 5.53 4.45 -1.88
C TRP A 135 6.01 4.31 -3.33
N SER A 136 6.80 5.25 -3.84
CA SER A 136 7.31 5.24 -5.22
C SER A 136 8.30 4.13 -5.52
N LEU A 137 9.18 3.80 -4.56
CA LEU A 137 10.17 2.72 -4.70
C LEU A 137 9.85 1.51 -3.83
N SER A 138 8.62 1.41 -3.34
CA SER A 138 8.15 0.36 -2.42
C SER A 138 7.99 -1.02 -3.07
N GLY A 139 7.87 -1.08 -4.40
CA GLY A 139 7.52 -2.32 -5.09
C GLY A 139 6.08 -2.79 -4.86
N THR A 140 5.23 -1.92 -4.32
CA THR A 140 3.80 -2.19 -4.11
C THR A 140 2.93 -1.68 -5.26
N GLU A 141 1.68 -2.12 -5.27
CA GLU A 141 0.68 -1.75 -6.25
C GLU A 141 0.09 -0.34 -6.07
N ILE A 142 0.49 0.43 -5.05
CA ILE A 142 -0.16 1.71 -4.73
C ILE A 142 -0.03 2.74 -5.88
N PRO A 143 1.15 2.94 -6.51
CA PRO A 143 1.23 3.79 -7.69
C PRO A 143 0.40 3.27 -8.87
N PHE A 144 0.33 1.95 -9.06
CA PHE A 144 -0.49 1.32 -10.11
C PHE A 144 -1.98 1.64 -9.92
N PHE A 145 -2.46 1.44 -8.69
CA PHE A 145 -3.84 1.76 -8.30
C PHE A 145 -4.15 3.25 -8.54
N THR A 146 -3.22 4.14 -8.19
CA THR A 146 -3.37 5.59 -8.38
C THR A 146 -3.47 5.97 -9.85
N VAL A 147 -2.64 5.39 -10.72
CA VAL A 147 -2.67 5.60 -12.18
C VAL A 147 -4.01 5.14 -12.76
N ILE A 148 -4.50 3.95 -12.39
CA ILE A 148 -5.77 3.44 -12.89
C ILE A 148 -6.94 4.33 -12.44
N LEU A 149 -6.94 4.79 -11.18
CA LEU A 149 -7.99 5.66 -10.65
C LEU A 149 -8.02 7.02 -11.37
N LEU A 150 -6.84 7.62 -11.61
CA LEU A 150 -6.72 8.84 -12.42
C LEU A 150 -7.17 8.60 -13.86
N GLY A 151 -6.81 7.47 -14.47
CA GLY A 151 -7.24 7.08 -15.81
C GLY A 151 -8.76 6.90 -15.91
N ALA A 152 -9.38 6.27 -14.91
CA ALA A 152 -10.83 6.10 -14.84
C ALA A 152 -11.53 7.47 -14.75
N TYR A 153 -11.04 8.36 -13.88
CA TYR A 153 -11.53 9.73 -13.75
C TYR A 153 -11.41 10.52 -15.07
N ILE A 154 -10.23 10.54 -15.68
CA ILE A 154 -9.99 11.25 -16.95
C ILE A 154 -10.89 10.69 -18.05
N SER A 155 -11.03 9.37 -18.14
CA SER A 155 -11.90 8.73 -19.14
C SER A 155 -13.36 9.10 -18.92
N TYR A 156 -13.82 9.14 -17.67
CA TYR A 156 -15.20 9.50 -17.35
C TYR A 156 -15.50 10.96 -17.70
N VAL A 157 -14.59 11.88 -17.34
CA VAL A 157 -14.74 13.31 -17.66
C VAL A 157 -14.71 13.57 -19.18
N ARG A 158 -13.99 12.74 -19.93
CA ARG A 158 -13.97 12.78 -21.41
C ARG A 158 -15.13 12.01 -22.06
N GLU A 159 -16.17 11.67 -21.28
CA GLU A 159 -17.36 10.93 -21.71
C GLU A 159 -17.06 9.54 -22.31
N ARG A 160 -15.91 8.95 -22.01
CA ARG A 160 -15.54 7.58 -22.38
C ARG A 160 -15.98 6.60 -21.29
N ARG A 161 -17.29 6.50 -21.08
CA ARG A 161 -17.90 5.75 -19.96
C ARG A 161 -17.45 4.30 -19.87
N LEU A 162 -17.44 3.56 -20.99
CA LEU A 162 -17.01 2.15 -21.00
C LEU A 162 -15.56 1.98 -20.53
N ALA A 163 -14.65 2.87 -20.98
CA ALA A 163 -13.26 2.85 -20.55
C ALA A 163 -13.13 3.20 -19.06
N ALA A 164 -13.90 4.19 -18.58
CA ALA A 164 -13.92 4.56 -17.17
C ALA A 164 -14.38 3.41 -16.26
N LEU A 165 -15.49 2.75 -16.62
CA LEU A 165 -16.02 1.61 -15.87
C LEU A 165 -15.09 0.40 -15.92
N SER A 166 -14.45 0.13 -17.07
CA SER A 166 -13.47 -0.95 -17.20
C SER A 166 -12.23 -0.70 -16.34
N LEU A 167 -11.70 0.52 -16.35
CA LEU A 167 -10.58 0.92 -15.48
C LEU A 167 -10.98 0.87 -14.00
N ALA A 168 -12.18 1.32 -13.66
CA ALA A 168 -12.67 1.24 -12.28
C ALA A 168 -12.87 -0.21 -11.82
N ALA A 169 -13.29 -1.12 -12.70
CA ALA A 169 -13.35 -2.55 -12.41
C ALA A 169 -11.94 -3.13 -12.18
N LEU A 170 -10.94 -2.73 -12.97
CA LEU A 170 -9.55 -3.16 -12.74
C LEU A 170 -9.03 -2.76 -11.35
N LEU A 171 -9.47 -1.64 -10.77
CA LEU A 171 -9.05 -1.22 -9.43
C LEU A 171 -9.33 -2.31 -8.38
N GLY A 172 -10.48 -2.98 -8.45
CA GLY A 172 -10.80 -4.02 -7.49
C GLY A 172 -9.95 -5.30 -7.62
N LEU A 173 -9.32 -5.53 -8.78
CA LEU A 173 -8.33 -6.60 -9.00
C LEU A 173 -6.92 -6.19 -8.56
N VAL A 174 -6.65 -4.88 -8.50
CA VAL A 174 -5.42 -4.33 -7.91
C VAL A 174 -5.52 -4.32 -6.39
N ARG A 175 -6.65 -3.90 -5.82
CA ARG A 175 -6.96 -3.97 -4.39
C ARG A 175 -8.48 -4.07 -4.17
N PRO A 176 -9.01 -4.94 -3.29
CA PRO A 176 -10.44 -5.19 -3.15
C PRO A 176 -11.30 -3.95 -2.89
N GLU A 177 -10.79 -2.97 -2.12
CA GLU A 177 -11.49 -1.70 -1.88
C GLU A 177 -11.72 -0.88 -3.16
N GLY A 178 -10.98 -1.16 -4.23
CA GLY A 178 -11.16 -0.52 -5.54
C GLY A 178 -12.56 -0.72 -6.13
N LEU A 179 -13.28 -1.76 -5.72
CA LEU A 179 -14.68 -1.98 -6.10
C LEU A 179 -15.60 -0.83 -5.68
N VAL A 180 -15.25 -0.08 -4.63
CA VAL A 180 -16.04 1.10 -4.22
C VAL A 180 -15.99 2.20 -5.29
N PHE A 181 -14.86 2.34 -5.99
CA PHE A 181 -14.74 3.27 -7.10
C PHE A 181 -15.55 2.78 -8.29
N PHE A 182 -15.52 1.48 -8.62
CA PHE A 182 -16.40 0.93 -9.66
C PHE A 182 -17.86 1.26 -9.39
N ALA A 183 -18.35 1.00 -8.17
CA ALA A 183 -19.71 1.35 -7.78
C ALA A 183 -19.98 2.85 -7.93
N LEU A 184 -19.06 3.72 -7.49
CA LEU A 184 -19.19 5.16 -7.63
C LEU A 184 -19.30 5.61 -9.09
N PHE A 185 -18.38 5.18 -9.96
CA PHE A 185 -18.41 5.52 -11.38
C PHE A 185 -19.67 4.98 -12.07
N TRP A 186 -20.10 3.77 -11.70
CA TRP A 186 -21.30 3.16 -12.26
C TRP A 186 -22.58 3.90 -11.85
N LEU A 187 -22.69 4.30 -10.58
CA LEU A 187 -23.78 5.14 -10.08
C LEU A 187 -23.84 6.48 -10.80
N PHE A 188 -22.69 7.12 -11.01
CA PHE A 188 -22.59 8.36 -11.79
C PHE A 188 -23.05 8.17 -13.24
N ALA A 189 -22.60 7.10 -13.90
CA ALA A 189 -22.99 6.79 -15.28
C ALA A 189 -24.50 6.60 -15.41
N VAL A 190 -25.12 5.84 -14.49
CA VAL A 190 -26.56 5.59 -14.47
C VAL A 190 -27.34 6.88 -14.16
N ALA A 191 -26.90 7.66 -13.17
CA ALA A 191 -27.58 8.89 -12.76
C ALA A 191 -27.58 9.97 -13.86
N GLU A 192 -26.52 10.03 -14.66
CA GLU A 192 -26.33 11.02 -15.73
C GLU A 192 -26.81 10.53 -17.11
N SER A 193 -27.39 9.32 -17.22
CA SER A 193 -27.84 8.76 -18.49
C SER A 193 -29.35 8.89 -18.70
N ASN A 194 -29.74 9.22 -19.93
CA ASN A 194 -31.13 9.14 -20.38
C ASN A 194 -31.58 7.67 -20.56
N ASP A 195 -30.65 6.78 -20.93
CA ASP A 195 -30.89 5.33 -21.03
C ASP A 195 -30.23 4.64 -19.83
N ARG A 196 -30.97 4.60 -18.71
CA ARG A 196 -30.48 4.01 -17.45
C ARG A 196 -30.31 2.50 -17.56
N LEU A 197 -31.19 1.82 -18.30
CA LEU A 197 -31.14 0.37 -18.44
C LEU A 197 -29.84 -0.06 -19.13
N LYS A 198 -29.45 0.63 -20.21
CA LYS A 198 -28.17 0.37 -20.89
C LYS A 198 -26.96 0.54 -19.98
N GLU A 199 -26.92 1.58 -19.16
CA GLU A 199 -25.80 1.80 -18.23
C GLU A 199 -25.77 0.77 -17.10
N VAL A 200 -26.94 0.36 -16.59
CA VAL A 200 -27.05 -0.76 -15.62
C VAL A 200 -26.52 -2.05 -16.26
N LEU A 201 -27.01 -2.42 -17.45
CA LEU A 201 -26.56 -3.65 -18.12
C LEU A 201 -25.07 -3.59 -18.48
N SER A 202 -24.55 -2.44 -18.92
CA SER A 202 -23.13 -2.27 -19.25
C SER A 202 -22.24 -2.44 -18.03
N GLY A 203 -22.58 -1.81 -16.90
CA GLY A 203 -21.81 -1.99 -15.66
C GLY A 203 -21.90 -3.42 -15.13
N ALA A 204 -23.08 -4.03 -15.14
CA ALA A 204 -23.25 -5.43 -14.76
C ALA A 204 -22.42 -6.37 -15.66
N ALA A 205 -22.43 -6.15 -16.98
CA ALA A 205 -21.65 -6.93 -17.93
C ALA A 205 -20.15 -6.79 -17.69
N ILE A 206 -19.64 -5.58 -17.43
CA ILE A 206 -18.24 -5.35 -17.07
C ILE A 206 -17.90 -6.08 -15.77
N LEU A 207 -18.70 -5.90 -14.72
CA LEU A 207 -18.45 -6.55 -13.42
C LEU A 207 -18.39 -8.07 -13.58
N LEU A 208 -19.36 -8.66 -14.29
CA LEU A 208 -19.36 -10.10 -14.54
C LEU A 208 -18.17 -10.53 -15.40
N ALA A 209 -17.82 -9.79 -16.46
CA ALA A 209 -16.70 -10.12 -17.34
C ALA A 209 -15.35 -10.17 -16.59
N PHE A 210 -15.11 -9.27 -15.65
CA PHE A 210 -13.87 -9.25 -14.88
C PHE A 210 -13.88 -10.22 -13.69
N TYR A 211 -14.99 -10.28 -12.94
CA TYR A 211 -15.01 -10.95 -11.65
C TYR A 211 -15.56 -12.36 -11.68
N LEU A 212 -16.41 -12.73 -12.63
CA LEU A 212 -16.92 -14.10 -12.71
C LEU A 212 -15.79 -15.10 -13.04
N PRO A 213 -14.95 -14.89 -14.09
CA PRO A 213 -13.84 -15.80 -14.37
C PRO A 213 -12.84 -15.86 -13.21
N TYR A 214 -12.56 -14.70 -12.60
CA TYR A 214 -11.64 -14.62 -11.47
C TYR A 214 -12.19 -15.37 -10.24
N ALA A 215 -13.46 -15.20 -9.90
CA ALA A 215 -14.11 -15.87 -8.77
C ALA A 215 -14.19 -17.40 -8.97
N LEU A 216 -14.55 -17.85 -10.18
CA LEU A 216 -14.58 -19.28 -10.52
C LEU A 216 -13.19 -19.91 -10.41
N TRP A 217 -12.18 -19.26 -11.00
CA TRP A 217 -10.79 -19.71 -10.91
C TRP A 217 -10.30 -19.76 -9.47
N LYS A 218 -10.55 -18.70 -8.68
CA LYS A 218 -10.19 -18.66 -7.26
C LYS A 218 -10.83 -19.78 -6.45
N LYS A 219 -12.13 -20.01 -6.64
CA LYS A 219 -12.85 -21.06 -5.95
C LYS A 219 -12.27 -22.43 -6.31
N SER A 220 -11.91 -22.64 -7.57
CA SER A 220 -11.28 -23.88 -8.02
C SER A 220 -9.83 -24.04 -7.52
N TYR A 221 -9.04 -22.98 -7.44
CA TYR A 221 -7.62 -23.04 -7.12
C TYR A 221 -7.33 -22.98 -5.61
N PHE A 222 -7.97 -22.05 -4.89
CA PHE A 222 -7.77 -21.80 -3.45
C PHE A 222 -8.90 -22.37 -2.57
N GLY A 223 -10.00 -22.86 -3.15
CA GLY A 223 -11.16 -23.31 -2.37
C GLY A 223 -12.01 -22.19 -1.75
N SER A 224 -11.62 -20.92 -1.89
CA SER A 224 -12.27 -19.74 -1.29
C SER A 224 -12.51 -18.63 -2.31
N LEU A 225 -13.60 -17.88 -2.14
CA LEU A 225 -13.90 -16.67 -2.92
C LEU A 225 -13.20 -15.43 -2.36
N LEU A 226 -13.09 -15.35 -1.03
CA LEU A 226 -12.41 -14.25 -0.34
C LEU A 226 -10.95 -14.63 -0.04
N PRO A 227 -10.00 -13.70 -0.19
CA PRO A 227 -8.60 -13.94 0.13
C PRO A 227 -8.40 -14.15 1.64
N ASN A 228 -7.34 -14.86 2.01
CA ASN A 228 -7.03 -15.12 3.42
C ASN A 228 -6.79 -13.82 4.20
N THR A 229 -6.14 -12.86 3.54
CA THR A 229 -5.87 -11.52 4.07
C THR A 229 -7.14 -10.74 4.45
N PHE A 230 -8.30 -11.03 3.84
CA PHE A 230 -9.58 -10.45 4.28
C PHE A 230 -9.89 -10.88 5.71
N TYR A 231 -9.74 -12.17 6.02
CA TYR A 231 -10.01 -12.70 7.35
C TYR A 231 -8.94 -12.24 8.35
N ALA A 232 -7.66 -12.23 7.94
CA ALA A 232 -6.53 -11.83 8.77
C ALA A 232 -6.61 -10.36 9.21
N LYS A 233 -7.09 -9.46 8.34
CA LYS A 233 -7.16 -8.02 8.60
C LYS A 233 -8.49 -7.56 9.22
N ARG A 234 -9.39 -8.48 9.57
CA ARG A 234 -10.67 -8.18 10.22
C ARG A 234 -10.58 -8.32 11.74
N GLY A 235 -11.24 -7.41 12.45
CA GLY A 235 -11.41 -7.43 13.89
C GLY A 235 -12.79 -6.90 14.31
N PRO A 236 -13.03 -6.68 15.61
CA PRO A 236 -14.28 -6.11 16.12
C PRO A 236 -14.56 -4.74 15.49
N ALA A 237 -15.80 -4.51 15.06
CA ALA A 237 -16.18 -3.34 14.28
C ALA A 237 -15.82 -2.01 14.97
N GLY A 238 -16.01 -1.91 16.29
CA GLY A 238 -15.65 -0.71 17.06
C GLY A 238 -14.15 -0.39 17.02
N ILE A 239 -13.29 -1.41 17.12
CA ILE A 239 -11.83 -1.26 17.01
C ILE A 239 -11.45 -0.84 15.59
N MET A 240 -12.03 -1.49 14.57
CA MET A 240 -11.77 -1.15 13.18
C MET A 240 -12.13 0.31 12.90
N ILE A 241 -13.36 0.72 13.17
CA ILE A 241 -13.83 2.09 12.91
C ILE A 241 -12.97 3.09 13.71
N GLY A 242 -12.66 2.82 14.97
CA GLY A 242 -11.80 3.68 15.79
C GLY A 242 -10.41 3.90 15.20
N ASN A 243 -9.75 2.82 14.76
CA ASN A 243 -8.46 2.91 14.07
C ASN A 243 -8.54 3.66 12.74
N GLY A 244 -9.60 3.39 11.97
CA GLY A 244 -9.85 4.06 10.70
C GLY A 244 -10.05 5.56 10.87
N ILE A 245 -10.85 5.98 11.85
CA ILE A 245 -11.03 7.39 12.22
C ILE A 245 -9.69 8.00 12.60
N LYS A 246 -8.92 7.37 13.50
CA LYS A 246 -7.61 7.88 13.93
C LYS A 246 -6.67 8.07 12.72
N TYR A 247 -6.53 7.06 11.89
CA TYR A 247 -5.67 7.08 10.70
C TYR A 247 -6.09 8.17 9.71
N THR A 248 -7.39 8.32 9.45
CA THR A 248 -7.91 9.37 8.55
C THR A 248 -7.79 10.76 9.17
N LEU A 249 -7.94 10.93 10.49
CA LEU A 249 -7.74 12.21 11.17
C LEU A 249 -6.27 12.65 11.13
N GLU A 250 -5.33 11.74 11.37
CA GLU A 250 -3.90 12.02 11.22
C GLU A 250 -3.55 12.44 9.78
N TYR A 251 -4.15 11.77 8.79
CA TYR A 251 -4.02 12.17 7.39
C TYR A 251 -4.70 13.53 7.10
N LEU A 252 -5.85 13.82 7.70
CA LEU A 252 -6.55 15.10 7.54
C LEU A 252 -5.69 16.25 8.04
N ILE A 253 -5.04 16.08 9.20
CA ILE A 253 -4.13 17.07 9.78
C ILE A 253 -2.90 17.26 8.88
N GLY A 254 -2.35 16.19 8.31
CA GLY A 254 -1.15 16.26 7.46
C GLY A 254 -1.41 16.74 6.03
N TYR A 255 -2.43 16.23 5.36
CA TYR A 255 -2.62 16.40 3.91
C TYR A 255 -4.07 16.75 3.54
N GLY A 256 -5.04 16.16 4.23
CA GLY A 256 -6.45 16.25 3.87
C GLY A 256 -7.10 17.61 4.14
N TYR A 257 -6.54 18.47 4.99
CA TYR A 257 -7.06 19.81 5.25
C TYR A 257 -7.14 20.67 3.98
N LEU A 258 -6.24 20.44 3.01
CA LEU A 258 -6.26 21.10 1.69
C LEU A 258 -7.56 20.83 0.94
N PHE A 259 -8.10 19.61 1.09
CA PHE A 259 -9.37 19.24 0.50
C PHE A 259 -10.54 19.95 1.18
N ILE A 260 -10.55 20.01 2.52
CA ILE A 260 -11.62 20.67 3.28
C ILE A 260 -11.68 22.17 2.97
N ILE A 261 -10.52 22.84 3.02
CA ILE A 261 -10.40 24.27 2.70
C ILE A 261 -10.78 24.52 1.24
N GLY A 262 -10.23 23.72 0.31
CA GLY A 262 -10.52 23.84 -1.11
C GLY A 262 -12.01 23.63 -1.42
N ALA A 263 -12.63 22.59 -0.86
CA ALA A 263 -14.04 22.31 -1.03
C ALA A 263 -14.93 23.43 -0.47
N ALA A 264 -14.58 24.00 0.68
CA ALA A 264 -15.29 25.14 1.27
C ALA A 264 -15.24 26.39 0.39
N ILE A 265 -14.07 26.71 -0.19
CA ILE A 265 -13.89 27.85 -1.11
C ILE A 265 -14.67 27.65 -2.41
N ILE A 266 -14.65 26.45 -2.97
CA ILE A 266 -15.34 26.15 -4.24
C ILE A 266 -16.87 26.13 -4.05
N GLY A 267 -17.33 25.70 -2.88
CA GLY A 267 -18.73 25.81 -2.46
C GLY A 267 -19.71 25.23 -3.47
N ARG A 268 -20.66 26.05 -3.93
CA ARG A 268 -21.74 25.62 -4.85
C ARG A 268 -21.22 25.08 -6.19
N ARG A 269 -20.03 25.49 -6.65
CA ARG A 269 -19.45 25.00 -7.90
C ARG A 269 -19.15 23.51 -7.88
N LEU A 270 -18.97 22.89 -6.71
CA LEU A 270 -18.86 21.44 -6.59
C LEU A 270 -20.12 20.71 -7.09
N LYS A 271 -21.30 21.33 -6.98
CA LYS A 271 -22.56 20.74 -7.44
C LYS A 271 -22.75 20.90 -8.95
N GLU A 272 -22.32 22.04 -9.49
CA GLU A 272 -22.52 22.44 -10.89
C GLU A 272 -21.45 21.87 -11.83
N HIS A 273 -20.22 21.69 -11.36
CA HIS A 273 -19.08 21.32 -12.18
C HIS A 273 -18.78 19.81 -12.08
N LYS A 274 -19.30 19.02 -13.03
CA LYS A 274 -19.21 17.54 -13.05
C LYS A 274 -17.82 16.97 -12.70
N PRO A 275 -16.69 17.42 -13.30
CA PRO A 275 -15.35 16.96 -12.91
C PRO A 275 -15.03 17.13 -11.43
N LEU A 276 -15.34 18.29 -10.85
CA LEU A 276 -15.08 18.59 -9.43
C LEU A 276 -16.01 17.79 -8.52
N ARG A 277 -17.27 17.63 -8.93
CA ARG A 277 -18.25 16.81 -8.23
C ARG A 277 -17.75 15.37 -8.09
N LEU A 278 -17.30 14.78 -9.18
CA LEU A 278 -16.77 13.42 -9.18
C LEU A 278 -15.49 13.30 -8.34
N ALA A 279 -14.55 14.24 -8.48
CA ALA A 279 -13.34 14.28 -7.67
C ALA A 279 -13.66 14.34 -6.15
N PHE A 280 -14.65 15.15 -5.78
CA PHE A 280 -15.13 15.26 -4.40
C PHE A 280 -15.65 13.91 -3.87
N TYR A 281 -16.54 13.24 -4.61
CA TYR A 281 -17.07 11.95 -4.16
C TYR A 281 -16.02 10.84 -4.17
N ILE A 282 -15.05 10.85 -5.09
CA ILE A 282 -13.90 9.94 -5.07
C ILE A 282 -13.16 10.04 -3.73
N VAL A 283 -12.88 11.27 -3.27
CA VAL A 283 -12.19 11.49 -1.99
C VAL A 283 -13.05 11.02 -0.81
N ILE A 284 -14.31 11.47 -0.73
CA ILE A 284 -15.18 11.18 0.42
C ILE A 284 -15.48 9.69 0.55
N VAL A 285 -15.84 9.03 -0.56
CA VAL A 285 -16.16 7.60 -0.56
C VAL A 285 -14.94 6.77 -0.20
N HIS A 286 -13.76 7.15 -0.69
CA HIS A 286 -12.53 6.46 -0.34
C HIS A 286 -12.21 6.60 1.15
N TRP A 287 -12.25 7.82 1.70
CA TRP A 287 -11.94 8.04 3.10
C TRP A 287 -12.93 7.32 4.02
N ALA A 288 -14.23 7.34 3.69
CA ALA A 288 -15.24 6.56 4.40
C ALA A 288 -14.94 5.05 4.34
N THR A 289 -14.49 4.56 3.18
CA THR A 289 -14.07 3.16 3.01
C THR A 289 -12.86 2.85 3.90
N ILE A 290 -11.84 3.70 3.91
CA ILE A 290 -10.64 3.52 4.75
C ILE A 290 -11.00 3.53 6.26
N ILE A 291 -11.93 4.39 6.67
CA ILE A 291 -12.47 4.38 8.03
C ILE A 291 -13.11 3.03 8.34
N SER A 292 -13.95 2.51 7.44
CA SER A 292 -14.68 1.25 7.65
C SER A 292 -13.78 0.01 7.70
N VAL A 293 -12.67 0.01 6.95
CA VAL A 293 -11.70 -1.10 6.93
C VAL A 293 -10.63 -0.99 8.02
N GLY A 294 -10.59 0.14 8.72
CA GLY A 294 -9.78 0.34 9.93
C GLY A 294 -8.37 0.90 9.73
N GLY A 295 -8.13 1.57 8.61
CA GLY A 295 -6.86 2.26 8.35
C GLY A 295 -5.68 1.31 8.16
N ASP A 296 -4.48 1.83 8.47
CA ASP A 296 -3.22 1.11 8.31
C ASP A 296 -2.24 1.47 9.41
N TRP A 297 -1.22 0.62 9.62
CA TRP A 297 -0.15 0.88 10.58
C TRP A 297 1.13 1.39 9.91
N MET A 298 1.29 1.18 8.60
CA MET A 298 2.51 1.53 7.86
C MET A 298 2.67 3.05 7.73
N PRO A 299 3.91 3.55 7.60
CA PRO A 299 4.17 4.98 7.52
C PRO A 299 3.56 5.65 6.28
N HIS A 300 3.33 6.96 6.39
CA HIS A 300 2.98 7.84 5.28
C HIS A 300 1.73 7.44 4.47
N PHE A 301 0.69 7.01 5.19
CA PHE A 301 -0.71 6.97 4.74
C PHE A 301 -0.98 6.29 3.38
N ARG A 302 -0.33 5.15 3.10
CA ARG A 302 -0.38 4.48 1.79
C ARG A 302 -1.80 4.21 1.27
N LEU A 303 -2.73 3.92 2.18
CA LEU A 303 -4.12 3.65 1.82
C LEU A 303 -4.89 4.91 1.39
N LEU A 304 -4.44 6.11 1.74
CA LEU A 304 -5.09 7.38 1.36
C LEU A 304 -4.38 8.09 0.19
N LEU A 305 -3.14 7.71 -0.09
CA LEU A 305 -2.32 8.20 -1.20
C LEU A 305 -3.06 8.19 -2.56
N PRO A 306 -3.82 7.16 -2.95
CA PRO A 306 -4.53 7.16 -4.23
C PRO A 306 -5.47 8.34 -4.46
N THR A 307 -5.96 8.96 -3.38
CA THR A 307 -6.86 10.11 -3.46
C THR A 307 -6.18 11.46 -3.24
N LEU A 308 -4.90 11.49 -2.87
CA LEU A 308 -4.13 12.72 -2.71
C LEU A 308 -4.07 13.58 -3.99
N PRO A 309 -3.98 13.02 -5.22
CA PRO A 309 -4.13 13.81 -6.44
C PRO A 309 -5.41 14.65 -6.47
N PHE A 310 -6.55 14.08 -6.06
CA PHE A 310 -7.84 14.77 -6.07
C PHE A 310 -7.96 15.82 -4.96
N VAL A 311 -7.32 15.59 -3.81
CA VAL A 311 -7.12 16.62 -2.77
C VAL A 311 -6.41 17.84 -3.36
N LEU A 312 -5.30 17.61 -4.06
CA LEU A 312 -4.49 18.68 -4.65
C LEU A 312 -5.16 19.37 -5.84
N ILE A 313 -5.92 18.63 -6.66
CA ILE A 313 -6.75 19.20 -7.74
C ILE A 313 -7.81 20.13 -7.15
N THR A 314 -8.48 19.71 -6.07
CA THR A 314 -9.49 20.54 -5.38
C THR A 314 -8.86 21.81 -4.82
N ALA A 315 -7.71 21.69 -4.14
CA ALA A 315 -6.97 22.84 -3.64
C ALA A 315 -6.50 23.77 -4.77
N SER A 316 -6.05 23.21 -5.90
CA SER A 316 -5.63 23.98 -7.08
C SER A 316 -6.77 24.77 -7.68
N TYR A 317 -7.93 24.15 -7.88
CA TYR A 317 -9.09 24.84 -8.41
C TYR A 317 -9.55 25.97 -7.47
N ALA A 318 -9.47 25.76 -6.15
CA ALA A 318 -9.72 26.79 -5.16
C ALA A 318 -8.71 27.96 -5.25
N LEU A 319 -7.41 27.68 -5.40
CA LEU A 319 -6.37 28.70 -5.60
C LEU A 319 -6.60 29.56 -6.85
N THR A 320 -7.25 29.01 -7.88
CA THR A 320 -7.59 29.81 -9.07
C THR A 320 -8.79 30.73 -8.88
N GLN A 321 -9.58 30.54 -7.81
CA GLN A 321 -10.67 31.45 -7.46
C GLN A 321 -10.09 32.76 -6.95
N GLY A 322 -10.45 33.88 -7.58
CA GLY A 322 -10.00 35.21 -7.15
C GLY A 322 -8.73 35.73 -7.85
N ILE A 323 -8.11 34.97 -8.76
CA ILE A 323 -7.09 35.53 -9.66
C ILE A 323 -7.80 36.52 -10.61
N PRO A 324 -7.43 37.81 -10.65
CA PRO A 324 -7.97 38.74 -11.66
C PRO A 324 -7.41 38.40 -13.04
N ASP A 325 -8.21 38.53 -14.11
CA ASP A 325 -7.75 38.22 -15.47
C ASP A 325 -6.63 39.16 -15.96
N GLU A 326 -6.56 40.39 -15.42
CA GLU A 326 -5.72 41.46 -15.98
C GLU A 326 -4.64 42.05 -15.05
N ALA A 327 -4.51 41.61 -13.78
CA ALA A 327 -3.60 42.27 -12.81
C ALA A 327 -2.25 41.53 -12.61
N PRO A 328 -1.09 42.11 -12.99
CA PRO A 328 0.24 41.48 -12.79
C PRO A 328 0.58 41.27 -11.31
N ARG A 329 0.24 42.23 -10.43
CA ARG A 329 0.52 42.17 -8.98
C ARG A 329 -0.26 41.07 -8.25
N GLY A 330 -1.39 40.62 -8.82
CA GLY A 330 -2.16 39.50 -8.27
C GLY A 330 -1.44 38.16 -8.44
N LYS A 331 -0.61 37.99 -9.47
CA LYS A 331 0.02 36.71 -9.82
C LYS A 331 1.05 36.26 -8.78
N VAL A 332 1.87 37.19 -8.28
CA VAL A 332 2.91 36.89 -7.27
C VAL A 332 2.31 36.29 -6.00
N LYS A 333 1.20 36.84 -5.49
CA LYS A 333 0.51 36.32 -4.29
C LYS A 333 0.07 34.86 -4.46
N HIS A 334 -0.39 34.48 -5.64
CA HIS A 334 -0.83 33.12 -5.92
C HIS A 334 0.33 32.16 -6.15
N VAL A 335 1.45 32.63 -6.72
CA VAL A 335 2.70 31.84 -6.76
C VAL A 335 3.21 31.59 -5.34
N LEU A 336 3.26 32.62 -4.49
CA LEU A 336 3.66 32.48 -3.08
C LEU A 336 2.71 31.56 -2.31
N ALA A 337 1.40 31.65 -2.55
CA ALA A 337 0.43 30.73 -1.96
C ALA A 337 0.65 29.29 -2.44
N ALA A 338 0.89 29.06 -3.73
CA ALA A 338 1.19 27.73 -4.27
C ALA A 338 2.51 27.16 -3.73
N LEU A 339 3.54 27.99 -3.58
CA LEU A 339 4.80 27.61 -2.93
C LEU A 339 4.59 27.26 -1.47
N LEU A 340 3.87 28.10 -0.72
CA LEU A 340 3.52 27.85 0.68
C LEU A 340 2.76 26.53 0.81
N LEU A 341 1.74 26.30 -0.02
CA LEU A 341 0.98 25.04 0.00
C LEU A 341 1.80 23.83 -0.40
N THR A 342 2.80 23.99 -1.28
CA THR A 342 3.77 22.93 -1.60
C THR A 342 4.63 22.61 -0.38
N VAL A 343 5.12 23.62 0.33
CA VAL A 343 5.88 23.46 1.59
C VAL A 343 5.01 22.81 2.66
N LEU A 344 3.77 23.25 2.82
CA LEU A 344 2.82 22.69 3.78
C LEU A 344 2.37 21.26 3.41
N ALA A 345 2.41 20.88 2.13
CA ALA A 345 2.22 19.51 1.69
C ALA A 345 3.47 18.64 1.92
N ALA A 346 4.67 19.21 1.97
CA ALA A 346 5.91 18.49 2.26
C ALA A 346 6.12 18.27 3.77
N ALA A 347 5.84 19.30 4.58
CA ALA A 347 6.13 19.35 6.02
C ALA A 347 5.64 18.16 6.86
N PRO A 348 4.43 17.61 6.68
CA PRO A 348 3.96 16.48 7.49
C PRO A 348 4.79 15.21 7.26
N GLY A 349 5.57 15.14 6.19
CA GLY A 349 6.45 14.02 5.90
C GLY A 349 7.56 13.83 6.92
N THR A 350 8.00 14.89 7.59
CA THR A 350 9.01 14.78 8.66
C THR A 350 8.39 14.26 9.96
N MET A 351 7.08 14.37 10.13
CA MET A 351 6.37 13.73 11.23
C MET A 351 6.47 12.22 11.07
N ASN A 352 6.86 11.52 12.14
CA ASN A 352 7.10 10.07 12.16
C ASN A 352 8.24 9.59 11.24
N TYR A 353 9.19 10.46 10.84
CA TYR A 353 10.36 10.03 10.06
C TYR A 353 11.18 8.95 10.77
N ASP A 354 11.30 9.02 12.11
CA ASP A 354 11.98 7.98 12.89
C ASP A 354 11.29 6.62 12.77
N PHE A 355 9.96 6.59 12.81
CA PHE A 355 9.21 5.35 12.62
C PHE A 355 9.44 4.77 11.23
N PHE A 356 9.37 5.61 10.18
CA PHE A 356 9.70 5.20 8.81
C PHE A 356 11.14 4.66 8.70
N ARG A 357 12.12 5.36 9.28
CA ARG A 357 13.53 4.97 9.27
C ARG A 357 13.75 3.64 9.99
N THR A 358 13.12 3.44 11.15
CA THR A 358 13.17 2.18 11.89
C THR A 358 12.61 1.04 11.05
N GLU A 359 11.47 1.23 10.40
CA GLU A 359 10.87 0.21 9.54
C GLU A 359 11.80 -0.16 8.38
N ARG A 360 12.35 0.85 7.68
CA ARG A 360 13.33 0.63 6.60
C ARG A 360 14.52 -0.22 7.05
N VAL A 361 15.17 0.16 8.15
CA VAL A 361 16.34 -0.57 8.68
C VAL A 361 15.95 -1.97 9.12
N THR A 362 14.76 -2.14 9.69
CA THR A 362 14.25 -3.43 10.17
C THR A 362 14.04 -4.40 9.00
N VAL A 363 13.41 -3.97 7.91
CA VAL A 363 13.19 -4.84 6.74
C VAL A 363 14.51 -5.18 6.04
N GLU A 364 15.46 -4.24 5.95
CA GLU A 364 16.82 -4.52 5.47
C GLU A 364 17.52 -5.58 6.35
N ALA A 365 17.37 -5.49 7.68
CA ALA A 365 17.90 -6.48 8.61
C ALA A 365 17.21 -7.85 8.45
N PHE A 366 15.90 -7.90 8.20
CA PHE A 366 15.17 -9.13 7.91
C PHE A 366 15.61 -9.80 6.60
N ALA A 367 15.90 -8.99 5.58
CA ALA A 367 16.43 -9.50 4.32
C ALA A 367 17.81 -10.15 4.50
N ASN A 368 18.71 -9.48 5.21
CA ASN A 368 20.04 -10.01 5.54
C ASN A 368 19.95 -11.25 6.43
N LEU A 369 19.11 -11.21 7.46
CA LEU A 369 18.85 -12.36 8.32
C LEU A 369 18.35 -13.55 7.51
N GLY A 370 17.42 -13.34 6.59
CA GLY A 370 16.90 -14.41 5.74
C GLY A 370 17.97 -15.06 4.86
N GLN A 371 18.98 -14.29 4.40
CA GLN A 371 20.14 -14.83 3.68
C GLN A 371 21.03 -15.66 4.61
N SER A 372 21.40 -15.13 5.78
CA SER A 372 22.20 -15.86 6.77
C SER A 372 21.53 -17.17 7.21
N LEU A 373 20.23 -17.13 7.50
CA LEU A 373 19.48 -18.32 7.92
C LEU A 373 19.39 -19.38 6.82
N ARG A 374 19.38 -18.98 5.55
CA ARG A 374 19.43 -19.94 4.43
C ARG A 374 20.72 -20.75 4.40
N GLU A 375 21.82 -20.15 4.81
CA GLU A 375 23.14 -20.78 4.85
C GLU A 375 23.33 -21.64 6.11
N ILE A 376 22.74 -21.21 7.24
CA ILE A 376 22.91 -21.84 8.54
C ILE A 376 21.94 -23.01 8.75
N LEU A 377 20.69 -22.88 8.33
CA LEU A 377 19.63 -23.80 8.73
C LEU A 377 19.48 -24.97 7.75
N PRO A 378 19.19 -26.19 8.27
CA PRO A 378 18.84 -27.33 7.43
C PRO A 378 17.66 -27.04 6.49
N PRO A 379 17.61 -27.66 5.30
CA PRO A 379 16.43 -27.63 4.44
C PRO A 379 15.18 -28.06 5.20
N ASN A 380 14.02 -27.47 4.86
CA ASN A 380 12.71 -27.75 5.48
C ASN A 380 12.56 -27.33 6.95
N THR A 381 13.53 -26.60 7.52
CA THR A 381 13.38 -25.97 8.84
C THR A 381 12.16 -25.04 8.83
N VAL A 382 11.21 -25.28 9.75
CA VAL A 382 10.01 -24.45 9.88
C VAL A 382 10.29 -23.31 10.86
N ILE A 383 10.17 -22.07 10.39
CA ILE A 383 10.35 -20.87 11.20
C ILE A 383 8.99 -20.24 11.45
N ALA A 384 8.62 -19.98 12.71
CA ALA A 384 7.46 -19.16 13.02
C ALA A 384 7.86 -17.73 13.37
N CYS A 385 7.23 -16.75 12.72
CA CYS A 385 7.50 -15.33 12.94
C CYS A 385 6.30 -14.46 12.50
N GLY A 386 6.23 -13.23 13.01
CA GLY A 386 5.19 -12.27 12.64
C GLY A 386 5.49 -11.52 11.34
N SER A 387 6.74 -11.09 11.14
CA SER A 387 7.18 -10.51 9.88
C SER A 387 7.70 -11.61 8.97
N THR A 388 6.89 -11.99 7.97
CA THR A 388 7.10 -13.20 7.16
C THR A 388 7.65 -12.90 5.78
N GLY A 389 7.55 -11.66 5.30
CA GLY A 389 7.86 -11.28 3.94
C GLY A 389 9.32 -11.48 3.57
N ALA A 390 10.20 -10.59 4.05
CA ALA A 390 11.61 -10.57 3.69
C ALA A 390 12.33 -11.86 4.15
N ILE A 391 12.10 -12.29 5.39
CA ILE A 391 12.67 -13.56 5.90
C ILE A 391 12.22 -14.72 5.02
N GLY A 392 10.93 -14.86 4.76
CA GLY A 392 10.39 -15.95 3.95
C GLY A 392 10.89 -15.92 2.50
N TYR A 393 11.05 -14.73 1.93
CA TYR A 393 11.63 -14.56 0.60
C TYR A 393 13.09 -15.01 0.61
N PHE A 394 13.97 -14.44 1.44
CA PHE A 394 15.40 -14.73 1.34
C PHE A 394 15.80 -16.12 1.85
N THR A 395 15.11 -16.66 2.87
CA THR A 395 15.38 -18.03 3.37
C THR A 395 14.95 -19.12 2.40
N ASP A 396 13.84 -18.91 1.69
CA ASP A 396 13.12 -19.95 0.92
C ASP A 396 12.66 -21.16 1.78
N LEU A 397 12.66 -21.00 3.11
CA LEU A 397 12.21 -22.02 4.07
C LEU A 397 10.70 -21.93 4.33
N PRO A 398 10.06 -23.01 4.82
CA PRO A 398 8.69 -22.94 5.32
C PRO A 398 8.54 -21.92 6.46
N ILE A 399 7.58 -21.01 6.31
CA ILE A 399 7.28 -20.00 7.34
C ILE A 399 5.89 -20.27 7.91
N LEU A 400 5.80 -20.40 9.23
CA LEU A 400 4.55 -20.43 9.97
C LEU A 400 4.21 -19.00 10.40
N ASP A 401 3.22 -18.40 9.76
CA ASP A 401 2.80 -17.03 10.01
C ASP A 401 1.93 -16.95 11.27
N ILE A 402 2.48 -16.34 12.32
CA ILE A 402 1.80 -16.24 13.62
C ILE A 402 0.74 -15.12 13.66
N LEU A 403 0.63 -14.32 12.60
CA LEU A 403 -0.34 -13.22 12.48
C LEU A 403 -1.44 -13.52 11.44
N GLY A 404 -1.25 -14.55 10.62
CA GLY A 404 -2.30 -15.12 9.78
C GLY A 404 -2.48 -14.49 8.41
N LEU A 405 -1.55 -13.69 7.89
CA LEU A 405 -1.64 -13.24 6.49
C LEU A 405 -1.55 -14.44 5.52
N THR A 406 -0.69 -15.41 5.86
CA THR A 406 -0.37 -16.61 5.09
C THR A 406 -0.63 -17.91 5.87
N ASP A 407 -1.38 -17.85 6.97
CA ASP A 407 -1.89 -19.01 7.69
C ASP A 407 -3.42 -18.91 7.82
N GLN A 408 -4.13 -19.95 7.37
CA GLN A 408 -5.59 -19.96 7.31
C GLN A 408 -6.24 -20.06 8.70
N HIS A 409 -5.64 -20.82 9.61
CA HIS A 409 -6.18 -21.05 10.96
C HIS A 409 -6.15 -19.75 11.74
N ILE A 410 -4.99 -19.08 11.82
CA ILE A 410 -4.84 -17.81 12.53
C ILE A 410 -5.80 -16.75 11.96
N ALA A 411 -5.94 -16.67 10.64
CA ALA A 411 -6.81 -15.69 10.00
C ALA A 411 -8.29 -15.83 10.38
N ARG A 412 -8.78 -17.08 10.51
CA ARG A 412 -10.20 -17.39 10.68
C ARG A 412 -10.59 -17.65 12.14
N GLU A 413 -9.74 -18.33 12.87
CA GLU A 413 -10.01 -18.86 14.22
C GLU A 413 -9.15 -18.18 15.30
N GLY A 414 -8.15 -17.40 14.91
CA GLY A 414 -7.27 -16.68 15.84
C GLY A 414 -8.02 -15.68 16.73
N LYS A 415 -7.61 -15.63 18.00
CA LYS A 415 -8.15 -14.73 19.02
C LYS A 415 -7.64 -13.32 18.81
N VAL A 416 -8.51 -12.33 19.01
CA VAL A 416 -8.15 -10.91 18.93
C VAL A 416 -7.46 -10.48 20.23
N VAL A 417 -6.17 -10.15 20.16
CA VAL A 417 -5.33 -9.81 21.31
C VAL A 417 -4.64 -8.44 21.18
N SER A 418 -4.81 -7.77 20.04
CA SER A 418 -4.22 -6.47 19.75
C SER A 418 -5.20 -5.60 18.96
N HIS A 419 -5.02 -4.28 19.06
CA HIS A 419 -5.79 -3.30 18.29
C HIS A 419 -5.05 -2.84 17.03
N GLN A 420 -3.82 -3.30 16.76
CA GLN A 420 -3.07 -2.86 15.59
C GLN A 420 -3.68 -3.43 14.29
N PRO A 421 -4.05 -2.59 13.30
CA PRO A 421 -4.58 -3.05 12.02
C PRO A 421 -3.71 -4.12 11.37
N GLY A 422 -4.29 -5.26 11.00
CA GLY A 422 -3.57 -6.38 10.36
C GLY A 422 -2.68 -7.23 11.27
N HIS A 423 -2.58 -6.91 12.56
CA HIS A 423 -1.76 -7.63 13.56
C HIS A 423 -2.60 -7.93 14.82
N MET A 424 -3.89 -8.20 14.64
CA MET A 424 -4.85 -8.32 15.74
C MET A 424 -4.96 -9.74 16.31
N LYS A 425 -4.71 -10.76 15.47
CA LYS A 425 -5.05 -12.16 15.76
C LYS A 425 -3.83 -13.01 16.04
N THR A 426 -3.99 -14.01 16.89
CA THR A 426 -3.01 -15.05 17.18
C THR A 426 -3.70 -16.30 17.74
N ASP A 427 -3.02 -17.44 17.72
CA ASP A 427 -3.41 -18.66 18.44
C ASP A 427 -2.14 -19.40 18.86
N GLY A 428 -1.71 -19.15 20.10
CA GLY A 428 -0.46 -19.71 20.61
C GLY A 428 -0.45 -21.24 20.66
N MET A 429 -1.58 -21.87 21.02
CA MET A 429 -1.69 -23.32 21.12
C MET A 429 -1.57 -23.98 19.75
N TYR A 430 -2.25 -23.43 18.74
CA TYR A 430 -2.10 -23.89 17.36
C TYR A 430 -0.64 -23.80 16.90
N ILE A 431 0.03 -22.67 17.15
CA ILE A 431 1.43 -22.48 16.76
C ILE A 431 2.34 -23.54 17.41
N LEU A 432 2.20 -23.81 18.71
CA LEU A 432 2.98 -24.83 19.40
C LEU A 432 2.68 -26.25 18.88
N ASN A 433 1.42 -26.55 18.56
CA ASN A 433 1.02 -27.83 17.99
C ASN A 433 1.61 -28.09 16.59
N ARG A 434 1.91 -27.03 15.83
CA ARG A 434 2.65 -27.12 14.55
C ARG A 434 4.14 -27.41 14.75
N LYS A 435 4.65 -27.35 15.98
CA LYS A 435 6.03 -27.67 16.38
C LYS A 435 7.09 -27.02 15.48
N PRO A 436 7.04 -25.69 15.20
CA PRO A 436 8.07 -25.03 14.42
C PRO A 436 9.45 -25.26 15.04
N SER A 437 10.48 -25.40 14.21
CA SER A 437 11.86 -25.61 14.68
C SER A 437 12.39 -24.39 15.43
N LEU A 438 12.06 -23.20 14.93
CA LEU A 438 12.46 -21.91 15.51
C LEU A 438 11.24 -20.98 15.66
N LEU A 439 11.17 -20.30 16.80
CA LEU A 439 10.23 -19.22 17.06
C LEU A 439 11.00 -17.90 17.16
N LEU A 440 10.78 -17.00 16.20
CA LEU A 440 11.39 -15.67 16.17
C LEU A 440 10.41 -14.66 16.78
N LEU A 441 10.42 -14.56 18.11
CA LEU A 441 9.52 -13.69 18.88
C LEU A 441 10.11 -12.28 19.06
N GLY A 442 9.24 -11.34 19.40
CA GLY A 442 9.51 -9.92 19.60
C GLY A 442 9.54 -9.14 18.29
N ASN A 443 8.83 -9.60 17.27
CA ASN A 443 9.01 -9.15 15.88
C ASN A 443 10.46 -9.27 15.41
N ILE A 444 11.10 -10.41 15.68
CA ILE A 444 12.49 -10.77 15.31
C ILE A 444 13.53 -9.81 15.93
N GLN A 445 14.23 -10.28 16.96
CA GLN A 445 15.20 -9.47 17.70
C GLN A 445 16.64 -9.77 17.27
N ILE A 446 17.23 -8.84 16.53
CA ILE A 446 18.65 -8.86 16.11
C ILE A 446 19.42 -7.85 16.96
N HIS A 447 20.55 -8.25 17.52
CA HIS A 447 21.36 -7.40 18.41
C HIS A 447 22.85 -7.66 18.25
N LYS A 448 23.66 -6.66 18.62
CA LYS A 448 25.13 -6.76 18.63
C LYS A 448 25.59 -7.30 19.98
N GLY A 449 26.46 -8.32 19.98
CA GLY A 449 26.85 -9.06 21.18
C GLY A 449 25.72 -9.94 21.71
N ARG A 450 25.98 -10.67 22.80
CA ARG A 450 24.97 -11.55 23.41
C ARG A 450 23.94 -10.77 24.25
N MET A 451 22.70 -11.24 24.26
CA MET A 451 21.59 -10.71 25.02
C MET A 451 20.94 -11.83 25.83
N PRO A 452 20.79 -11.68 27.16
CA PRO A 452 20.07 -12.68 27.95
C PRO A 452 18.56 -12.67 27.66
N GLU A 453 17.91 -13.83 27.84
CA GLU A 453 16.46 -14.01 27.65
C GLU A 453 15.62 -12.95 28.39
N SER A 454 16.05 -12.54 29.59
CA SER A 454 15.36 -11.54 30.42
C SER A 454 15.23 -10.15 29.78
N LYS A 455 16.01 -9.86 28.73
CA LYS A 455 15.93 -8.59 28.00
C LYS A 455 15.04 -8.66 26.76
N LEU A 456 14.50 -9.83 26.41
CA LEU A 456 13.63 -9.99 25.26
C LEU A 456 12.32 -9.23 25.42
N ARG A 457 11.92 -8.54 24.35
CA ARG A 457 10.63 -7.85 24.29
C ARG A 457 9.64 -8.68 23.49
N ILE A 458 8.83 -9.47 24.19
CA ILE A 458 7.75 -10.26 23.57
C ILE A 458 6.55 -9.35 23.24
N LYS A 459 6.05 -9.42 22.01
CA LYS A 459 4.87 -8.65 21.59
C LYS A 459 3.61 -9.24 22.19
N ILE A 460 2.56 -8.43 22.35
CA ILE A 460 1.29 -8.89 22.91
C ILE A 460 0.68 -10.06 22.12
N GLN A 461 0.86 -10.06 20.80
CA GLN A 461 0.41 -11.13 19.90
C GLN A 461 1.17 -12.47 20.07
N GLU A 462 2.30 -12.43 20.76
CA GLU A 462 3.20 -13.58 20.94
C GLU A 462 3.18 -14.09 22.38
N LYS A 463 2.64 -13.30 23.34
CA LYS A 463 2.63 -13.64 24.76
C LYS A 463 1.93 -14.96 25.06
N GLU A 464 0.80 -15.22 24.39
CA GLU A 464 0.09 -16.50 24.55
C GLU A 464 1.00 -17.69 24.30
N ILE A 465 1.90 -17.62 23.30
CA ILE A 465 2.87 -18.68 23.01
C ILE A 465 3.77 -18.95 24.21
N THR A 466 4.28 -17.90 24.86
CA THR A 466 5.24 -18.01 25.97
C THR A 466 4.59 -18.34 27.31
N ASP A 467 3.30 -18.02 27.48
CA ASP A 467 2.55 -18.23 28.71
C ASP A 467 1.99 -19.67 28.84
N ILE A 468 1.96 -20.41 27.74
CA ILE A 468 1.53 -21.83 27.72
C ILE A 468 2.55 -22.69 28.49
N PRO A 469 2.13 -23.51 29.48
CA PRO A 469 3.03 -24.33 30.30
C PRO A 469 3.96 -25.26 29.50
N GLU A 470 3.48 -25.79 28.38
CA GLU A 470 4.22 -26.68 27.48
C GLU A 470 5.36 -25.97 26.75
N PHE A 471 5.30 -24.65 26.57
CA PHE A 471 6.29 -23.88 25.83
C PHE A 471 7.71 -24.11 26.34
N LYS A 472 7.93 -23.94 27.65
CA LYS A 472 9.25 -24.12 28.28
C LYS A 472 9.74 -25.57 28.26
N LYS A 473 8.82 -26.54 28.16
CA LYS A 473 9.14 -27.96 27.98
C LYS A 473 9.59 -28.26 26.55
N MET A 474 9.01 -27.59 25.56
CA MET A 474 9.26 -27.83 24.14
C MET A 474 10.41 -26.99 23.58
N TYR A 475 10.62 -25.79 24.09
CA TYR A 475 11.55 -24.81 23.54
C TYR A 475 12.57 -24.35 24.58
N SER A 476 13.75 -23.96 24.09
CA SER A 476 14.82 -23.34 24.86
C SER A 476 15.29 -22.07 24.16
N TYR A 477 15.53 -21.02 24.93
CA TYR A 477 16.15 -19.81 24.41
C TYR A 477 17.54 -20.11 23.82
N THR A 478 17.84 -19.55 22.67
CA THR A 478 19.15 -19.63 22.04
C THR A 478 19.45 -18.38 21.22
N GLU A 479 20.73 -18.13 21.01
CA GLU A 479 21.23 -17.03 20.21
C GLU A 479 21.96 -17.58 18.98
N ILE A 480 21.46 -17.30 17.78
CA ILE A 480 22.10 -17.75 16.54
C ILE A 480 23.08 -16.67 16.08
N PRO A 481 24.39 -16.95 15.95
CA PRO A 481 25.33 -16.00 15.38
C PRO A 481 25.03 -15.81 13.89
N ILE A 482 24.81 -14.57 13.46
CA ILE A 482 24.47 -14.23 12.07
C ILE A 482 25.58 -13.41 11.37
N GLY A 483 26.77 -13.33 11.99
CA GLY A 483 27.96 -12.67 11.44
C GLY A 483 28.23 -11.28 12.03
N TYR A 484 29.47 -10.80 11.88
CA TYR A 484 29.91 -9.46 12.30
C TYR A 484 29.59 -9.08 13.77
N GLY A 485 29.54 -10.08 14.66
CA GLY A 485 29.20 -9.89 16.06
C GLY A 485 27.70 -9.65 16.33
N PHE A 486 26.83 -9.86 15.34
CA PHE A 486 25.38 -9.85 15.49
C PHE A 486 24.84 -11.25 15.79
N TYR A 487 23.78 -11.26 16.60
CA TYR A 487 23.08 -12.45 17.04
C TYR A 487 21.57 -12.27 16.81
N LEU A 488 20.91 -13.37 16.45
CA LEU A 488 19.46 -13.50 16.44
C LEU A 488 19.03 -14.18 17.73
N SER A 489 18.23 -13.49 18.53
CA SER A 489 17.52 -14.08 19.65
C SER A 489 16.32 -14.91 19.16
N CYS A 490 16.23 -16.17 19.56
CA CYS A 490 15.09 -17.02 19.22
C CYS A 490 14.85 -18.12 20.25
N TYR A 491 13.71 -18.79 20.13
CA TYR A 491 13.46 -20.03 20.86
C TYR A 491 13.56 -21.22 19.90
N LYS A 492 14.44 -22.15 20.22
CA LYS A 492 14.69 -23.37 19.46
C LYS A 492 13.95 -24.54 20.09
N ARG A 493 13.31 -25.37 19.27
CA ARG A 493 12.71 -26.63 19.73
C ARG A 493 13.81 -27.53 20.30
N ARG A 494 13.64 -28.09 21.49
CA ARG A 494 14.74 -28.76 22.23
C ARG A 494 15.33 -29.97 21.50
N ASP A 495 14.54 -30.67 20.69
CA ASP A 495 14.93 -31.81 19.86
C ASP A 495 15.46 -31.40 18.46
N PHE A 496 15.46 -30.11 18.13
CA PHE A 496 15.95 -29.62 16.85
C PHE A 496 17.46 -29.38 16.89
N PHE A 497 18.19 -30.05 16.00
CA PHE A 497 19.61 -29.83 15.78
C PHE A 497 19.86 -28.51 15.06
N LEU A 498 20.57 -27.59 15.71
CA LEU A 498 21.00 -26.34 15.10
C LEU A 498 22.50 -26.45 14.80
N PRO A 499 22.96 -26.29 13.56
CA PRO A 499 24.38 -26.48 13.20
C PRO A 499 25.37 -25.62 14.00
N THR A 500 24.93 -24.48 14.52
CA THR A 500 25.75 -23.62 15.38
C THR A 500 25.94 -24.14 16.81
N ASP A 501 25.24 -25.21 17.20
CA ASP A 501 25.43 -25.88 18.51
C ASP A 501 26.73 -26.70 18.55
N SER A 502 27.31 -27.05 17.40
CA SER A 502 28.57 -27.80 17.35
C SER A 502 29.74 -26.85 17.64
N PRO A 503 30.66 -27.21 18.55
CA PRO A 503 31.89 -26.45 18.71
C PRO A 503 32.66 -26.46 17.37
N LYS A 504 33.03 -25.28 16.90
CA LYS A 504 33.90 -25.10 15.73
C LYS A 504 35.32 -25.55 16.04
#